data_AF-R5EI18-F1
#
_entry.id   AF-R5EI18-F1
#
_cell.length_a   1.000
_cell.length_b   1.000
_cell.length_c   1.000
_cell.angle_alpha   90.00
_cell.angle_beta   90.00
_cell.angle_gamma   90.00
#
_symmetry.space_group_name_H-M   'P 1'
#
loop_
_entity.id
_entity.type
_entity.pdbx_description
1 polymer ?
#
loop_
_entity_poly.entity_id
_entity_poly.type
_entity_poly.pdbx_seq_one_letter_code
_entity_poly.pdbx_strand_id
1 'polypeptide(L)'
;MAYTVQQIIAALKLYDKIKKVVPTVRQLGYPAAHTLYEWINQRKATNGKFPNLMPSGVKSINLKVKMDHDGYSAERKLQILKRCFEGTENIRDVAIEEGISRNIIYIWRKKYLKYGVFGLQQKKKKIKRTDSLETQVADEKNELKGQSPKTSKASSDDIALLKKQVKELQMKVDVMTEVFEILKKGKGTDIKA
;
A
#
# COMPACT_ATOMS: atom_id res chain seq x y z
N MET A 1 -25.78 16.38 -7.06
CA MET A 1 -26.74 16.70 -8.12
C MET A 1 -26.18 16.20 -9.44
N ALA A 2 -27.01 15.56 -10.26
CA ALA A 2 -26.64 15.02 -11.56
C ALA A 2 -26.77 16.11 -12.64
N TYR A 3 -25.77 16.27 -13.51
CA TYR A 3 -25.88 17.14 -14.69
C TYR A 3 -26.37 16.33 -15.89
N THR A 4 -27.29 16.89 -16.67
CA THR A 4 -27.78 16.22 -17.87
C THR A 4 -26.72 16.27 -18.98
N VAL A 5 -26.78 15.29 -19.88
CA VAL A 5 -25.91 15.22 -21.08
C VAL A 5 -25.97 16.54 -21.87
N GLN A 6 -27.17 17.13 -22.01
CA GLN A 6 -27.38 18.39 -22.71
C GLN A 6 -26.68 19.57 -22.01
N GLN A 7 -26.75 19.65 -20.68
CA GLN A 7 -26.07 20.68 -19.88
C GLN A 7 -24.55 20.59 -20.05
N ILE A 8 -24.01 19.37 -20.06
CA ILE A 8 -22.57 19.13 -20.28
C ILE A 8 -22.15 19.59 -21.68
N ILE A 9 -22.92 19.25 -22.72
CA ILE A 9 -22.65 19.68 -24.11
C ILE A 9 -22.68 21.20 -24.21
N ALA A 10 -23.69 21.84 -23.64
CA ALA A 10 -23.83 23.29 -23.67
C ALA A 10 -22.64 23.98 -22.99
N ALA A 11 -22.21 23.49 -21.83
CA ALA A 11 -21.05 24.00 -21.12
C ALA A 11 -19.74 23.86 -21.91
N LEU A 12 -19.51 22.71 -22.55
CA LEU A 12 -18.33 22.49 -23.38
C LEU A 12 -18.34 23.36 -24.64
N LYS A 13 -19.49 23.53 -25.30
CA LYS A 13 -19.64 24.44 -26.46
C LYS A 13 -19.39 25.90 -26.09
N LEU A 14 -19.87 26.34 -24.92
CA LEU A 14 -19.61 27.70 -24.45
C LEU A 14 -18.14 27.92 -24.11
N TYR A 15 -17.51 26.90 -23.49
CA TYR A 15 -16.07 26.91 -23.24
C TYR A 15 -15.26 27.02 -24.54
N ASP A 16 -15.66 26.35 -25.63
CA ASP A 16 -14.93 26.43 -26.90
C ASP A 16 -14.95 27.85 -27.51
N LYS A 17 -16.00 28.63 -27.22
CA LYS A 17 -16.10 30.04 -27.62
C LYS A 17 -15.26 30.97 -26.75
N ILE A 18 -15.34 30.81 -25.42
CA ILE A 18 -14.73 31.74 -24.45
C ILE A 18 -13.26 31.38 -24.15
N LYS A 19 -12.92 30.08 -24.24
CA LYS A 19 -11.63 29.47 -23.87
C LYS A 19 -11.18 29.72 -22.42
N LYS A 20 -12.07 30.22 -21.55
CA LYS A 20 -11.80 30.45 -20.12
C LYS A 20 -12.89 29.78 -19.26
N VAL A 21 -12.46 29.01 -18.26
CA VAL A 21 -13.36 28.19 -17.41
C VAL A 21 -14.25 29.05 -16.50
N VAL A 22 -13.67 29.98 -15.74
CA VAL A 22 -14.42 30.80 -14.76
C VAL A 22 -15.50 31.67 -15.41
N PRO A 23 -15.25 32.38 -16.53
CA PRO A 23 -16.31 33.13 -17.21
C PRO A 23 -17.41 32.24 -17.79
N THR A 24 -17.05 31.05 -18.31
CA THR A 24 -18.02 30.08 -18.83
C THR A 24 -18.98 29.62 -17.73
N VAL A 25 -18.46 29.31 -16.53
CA VAL A 25 -19.26 28.93 -15.37
C VAL A 25 -20.12 30.08 -14.86
N ARG A 26 -19.56 31.30 -14.77
CA ARG A 26 -20.32 32.49 -14.35
C ARG A 26 -21.49 32.78 -15.30
N GLN A 27 -21.31 32.56 -16.60
CA GLN A 27 -22.34 32.81 -17.60
C GLN A 27 -23.46 31.76 -17.60
N LEU A 28 -23.16 30.50 -17.27
CA LEU A 28 -24.16 29.42 -17.19
C LEU A 28 -24.82 29.29 -15.82
N GLY A 29 -24.16 29.73 -14.75
CA GLY A 29 -24.59 29.50 -13.37
C GLY A 29 -24.37 28.07 -12.88
N TYR A 30 -23.89 27.18 -13.75
CA TYR A 30 -23.51 25.79 -13.50
C TYR A 30 -22.46 25.37 -14.54
N PRO A 31 -21.74 24.26 -14.37
CA PRO A 31 -21.44 23.58 -13.11
C PRO A 31 -20.39 24.37 -12.30
N ALA A 32 -19.92 23.85 -11.17
CA ALA A 32 -18.75 24.44 -10.50
C ALA A 32 -17.49 24.39 -11.39
N ALA A 33 -16.55 25.32 -11.18
CA ALA A 33 -15.33 25.43 -11.99
C ALA A 33 -14.53 24.12 -12.06
N HIS A 34 -14.40 23.41 -10.94
CA HIS A 34 -13.70 22.11 -10.89
C HIS A 34 -14.34 21.06 -11.81
N THR A 35 -15.68 21.04 -11.88
CA THR A 35 -16.43 20.08 -12.71
C THR A 35 -16.21 20.36 -14.19
N LEU A 36 -16.19 21.65 -14.58
CA LEU A 36 -15.89 22.03 -15.96
C LEU A 36 -14.44 21.68 -16.35
N TYR A 37 -13.46 21.85 -15.45
CA TYR A 37 -12.10 21.36 -15.67
C TYR A 37 -12.05 19.86 -15.92
N GLU A 38 -12.81 19.09 -15.14
CA GLU A 38 -12.87 17.64 -15.28
C GLU A 38 -13.41 17.22 -16.65
N TRP A 39 -14.52 17.83 -17.11
CA TRP A 39 -15.08 17.58 -18.43
C TRP A 39 -14.11 17.94 -19.57
N ILE A 40 -13.38 19.05 -19.46
CA ILE A 40 -12.37 19.46 -20.44
C ILE A 40 -11.22 18.44 -20.50
N ASN A 41 -10.74 17.98 -19.34
CA ASN A 41 -9.66 17.01 -19.27
C ASN A 41 -10.07 15.64 -19.82
N GLN A 42 -11.29 15.19 -19.51
CA GLN A 42 -11.85 13.95 -20.06
C GLN A 42 -12.06 14.02 -21.58
N ARG A 43 -12.52 15.17 -22.10
CA ARG A 43 -12.64 15.40 -23.55
C ARG A 43 -11.30 15.32 -24.26
N LYS A 44 -10.25 15.89 -23.67
CA LYS A 44 -8.87 15.80 -24.19
C LYS A 44 -8.36 14.36 -24.16
N ALA A 45 -8.55 13.65 -23.04
CA ALA A 45 -8.10 12.27 -22.89
C ALA A 45 -8.81 11.27 -23.83
N THR A 46 -10.04 11.58 -24.23
CA THR A 46 -10.86 10.70 -25.10
C THR A 46 -10.83 11.13 -26.58
N ASN A 47 -9.86 11.97 -26.99
CA ASN A 47 -9.73 12.51 -28.36
C ASN A 47 -11.04 13.08 -28.92
N GLY A 48 -11.77 13.85 -28.10
CA GLY A 48 -13.00 14.53 -28.52
C GLY A 48 -14.27 13.68 -28.46
N LYS A 49 -14.21 12.39 -28.09
CA LYS A 49 -15.43 11.62 -27.81
C LYS A 49 -16.08 12.11 -26.52
N PHE A 50 -17.43 12.15 -26.53
CA PHE A 50 -18.23 12.65 -25.42
C PHE A 50 -17.80 11.99 -24.11
N PRO A 51 -17.59 12.75 -23.02
CA PRO A 51 -17.19 12.16 -21.76
C PRO A 51 -18.33 11.24 -21.36
N ASN A 52 -17.98 9.97 -21.22
CA ASN A 52 -18.90 8.90 -20.95
C ASN A 52 -19.36 9.16 -19.50
N LEU A 53 -20.31 10.06 -19.26
CA LEU A 53 -20.71 10.54 -17.94
C LEU A 53 -21.99 9.79 -17.59
N MET A 54 -21.92 8.86 -16.64
CA MET A 54 -23.15 8.39 -16.01
C MET A 54 -23.75 9.56 -15.20
N PRO A 55 -25.07 9.57 -14.94
CA PRO A 55 -25.74 10.66 -14.21
C PRO A 55 -25.20 10.91 -12.79
N SER A 56 -24.39 10.01 -12.24
CA SER A 56 -23.60 10.28 -11.05
C SER A 56 -22.21 10.72 -11.52
N GLY A 57 -21.83 11.98 -11.28
CA GLY A 57 -20.61 12.64 -11.74
C GLY A 57 -19.30 12.06 -11.18
N VAL A 58 -19.14 10.75 -11.22
CA VAL A 58 -17.94 10.01 -10.91
C VAL A 58 -17.90 8.85 -11.89
N LYS A 59 -17.14 8.98 -12.99
CA LYS A 59 -16.43 7.79 -13.43
C LYS A 59 -15.14 7.81 -12.66
N SER A 60 -15.05 6.87 -11.71
CA SER A 60 -13.76 6.32 -11.35
C SER A 60 -13.00 6.18 -12.67
N ILE A 61 -11.80 6.71 -12.71
CA ILE A 61 -10.74 6.11 -13.49
C ILE A 61 -10.72 4.63 -13.06
N ASN A 62 -11.62 3.84 -13.63
CA ASN A 62 -11.64 2.40 -13.60
C ASN A 62 -10.48 1.98 -14.51
N LEU A 63 -9.26 2.38 -14.15
CA LEU A 63 -8.25 1.34 -14.06
C LEU A 63 -8.96 0.27 -13.23
N LYS A 64 -9.08 -0.96 -13.75
CA LYS A 64 -9.59 -2.12 -13.00
C LYS A 64 -8.68 -2.33 -11.79
N VAL A 65 -8.69 -1.40 -10.85
CA VAL A 65 -8.05 -1.49 -9.57
C VAL A 65 -8.88 -2.54 -8.90
N LYS A 66 -8.32 -3.73 -8.74
CA LYS A 66 -8.93 -4.74 -7.89
C LYS A 66 -9.07 -4.08 -6.52
N MET A 67 -10.30 -3.71 -6.16
CA MET A 67 -10.63 -3.35 -4.77
C MET A 67 -10.29 -4.54 -3.86
N ASP A 68 -10.30 -5.75 -4.42
CA ASP A 68 -9.85 -7.00 -3.82
C ASP A 68 -8.33 -7.13 -3.87
N HIS A 69 -7.66 -6.36 -3.03
CA HIS A 69 -6.25 -6.51 -2.71
C HIS A 69 -6.00 -7.61 -1.65
N ASP A 70 -7.08 -8.31 -1.28
CA ASP A 70 -7.10 -9.58 -0.54
C ASP A 70 -6.54 -10.76 -1.36
N GLY A 71 -6.10 -10.54 -2.61
CA GLY A 71 -5.30 -11.52 -3.36
C GLY A 71 -3.79 -11.42 -3.10
N TYR A 72 -3.31 -10.33 -2.50
CA TYR A 72 -1.88 -10.10 -2.33
C TYR A 72 -1.36 -10.78 -1.07
N SER A 73 -0.32 -11.62 -1.23
CA SER A 73 0.50 -12.13 -0.13
C SER A 73 1.20 -10.98 0.59
N ALA A 74 1.55 -11.17 1.87
CA ALA A 74 2.30 -10.18 2.66
C ALA A 74 3.64 -9.82 2.00
N GLU A 75 4.29 -10.80 1.35
CA GLU A 75 5.55 -10.61 0.62
C GLU A 75 5.37 -9.68 -0.58
N ARG A 76 4.32 -9.90 -1.40
CA ARG A 76 4.04 -9.06 -2.56
C ARG A 76 3.73 -7.62 -2.13
N LYS A 77 2.99 -7.43 -1.03
CA LYS A 77 2.73 -6.10 -0.46
C LYS A 77 4.03 -5.42 -0.01
N LEU A 78 4.94 -6.18 0.60
CA LEU A 78 6.25 -5.66 1.02
C LEU A 78 7.10 -5.24 -0.19
N GLN A 79 7.13 -6.05 -1.25
CA GLN A 79 7.86 -5.72 -2.48
C GLN A 79 7.35 -4.41 -3.10
N ILE A 80 6.03 -4.23 -3.17
CA ILE A 80 5.40 -3.00 -3.69
C ILE A 80 5.77 -1.79 -2.82
N LEU A 81 5.80 -1.95 -1.49
CA LEU A 81 6.21 -0.87 -0.59
C LEU A 81 7.68 -0.48 -0.77
N LYS A 82 8.58 -1.47 -0.89
CA LYS A 82 10.00 -1.20 -1.17
C LYS A 82 10.17 -0.46 -2.49
N ARG A 83 9.52 -0.95 -3.55
CA ARG A 83 9.54 -0.30 -4.87
C ARG A 83 9.10 1.16 -4.81
N CYS A 84 8.01 1.45 -4.08
CA CYS A 84 7.45 2.79 -3.95
C CYS A 84 8.22 3.76 -3.05
N PHE A 85 8.96 3.27 -2.04
CA PHE A 85 9.53 4.13 -0.98
C PHE A 85 11.05 4.00 -0.80
N GLU A 86 11.65 2.91 -1.28
CA GLU A 86 13.11 2.72 -1.34
C GLU A 86 13.63 2.94 -2.78
N GLY A 87 12.78 2.72 -3.79
CA GLY A 87 13.07 3.04 -5.18
C GLY A 87 12.86 4.51 -5.55
N THR A 88 13.39 4.93 -6.70
CA THR A 88 13.17 6.26 -7.30
C THR A 88 11.91 6.33 -8.15
N GLU A 89 11.11 5.26 -8.17
CA GLU A 89 9.92 5.15 -9.02
C GLU A 89 8.72 5.92 -8.45
N ASN A 90 7.89 6.45 -9.34
CA ASN A 90 6.70 7.17 -8.93
C ASN A 90 5.62 6.20 -8.44
N ILE A 91 5.07 6.47 -7.26
CA ILE A 91 3.97 5.69 -6.63
C ILE A 91 2.77 5.55 -7.59
N ARG A 92 2.53 6.54 -8.46
CA ARG A 92 1.47 6.47 -9.46
C ARG A 92 1.73 5.37 -10.50
N ASP A 93 2.96 5.25 -10.97
CA ASP A 93 3.31 4.33 -12.04
C ASP A 93 3.30 2.89 -11.51
N VAL A 94 3.88 2.68 -10.32
CA VAL A 94 3.79 1.39 -9.60
C VAL A 94 2.34 0.99 -9.33
N ALA A 95 1.49 1.94 -8.95
CA ALA A 95 0.06 1.69 -8.74
C ALA A 95 -0.66 1.26 -10.03
N ILE A 96 -0.30 1.86 -11.17
CA ILE A 96 -0.87 1.51 -12.47
C ILE A 96 -0.42 0.11 -12.89
N GLU A 97 0.87 -0.17 -12.79
CA GLU A 97 1.47 -1.46 -13.17
C GLU A 97 0.93 -2.62 -12.32
N GLU A 98 0.83 -2.42 -11.00
CA GLU A 98 0.31 -3.45 -10.10
C GLU A 98 -1.22 -3.55 -10.12
N GLY A 99 -1.92 -2.61 -10.78
CA GLY A 99 -3.37 -2.56 -10.82
C GLY A 99 -4.00 -2.29 -9.45
N ILE A 100 -3.36 -1.46 -8.62
CA ILE A 100 -3.79 -1.12 -7.26
C ILE A 100 -4.01 0.39 -7.16
N SER A 101 -4.96 0.84 -6.33
CA SER A 101 -5.10 2.27 -6.05
C SER A 101 -3.95 2.76 -5.17
N ARG A 102 -3.42 3.95 -5.48
CA ARG A 102 -2.45 4.66 -4.63
C ARG A 102 -2.88 4.71 -3.16
N ASN A 103 -4.18 4.82 -2.90
CA ASN A 103 -4.71 4.85 -1.54
C ASN A 103 -4.42 3.56 -0.75
N ILE A 104 -4.48 2.39 -1.41
CA ILE A 104 -4.17 1.09 -0.79
C ILE A 104 -2.69 1.00 -0.42
N ILE A 105 -1.79 1.50 -1.28
CA ILE A 105 -0.35 1.57 -1.00
C ILE A 105 -0.09 2.37 0.28
N TYR A 106 -0.75 3.52 0.44
CA TYR A 106 -0.64 4.31 1.67
C TYR A 106 -1.22 3.60 2.90
N ILE A 107 -2.34 2.88 2.77
CA ILE A 107 -2.91 2.06 3.85
C ILE A 107 -1.93 0.97 4.28
N TRP A 108 -1.30 0.28 3.32
CA TRP A 108 -0.29 -0.74 3.60
C TRP A 108 0.94 -0.15 4.27
N ARG A 109 1.44 1.00 3.80
CA ARG A 109 2.56 1.69 4.45
C ARG A 109 2.25 2.02 5.90
N LYS A 110 1.05 2.56 6.17
CA LYS A 110 0.61 2.89 7.53
C LYS A 110 0.57 1.65 8.43
N LYS A 111 0.09 0.52 7.91
CA LYS A 111 0.08 -0.75 8.65
C LYS A 111 1.48 -1.30 8.87
N TYR A 112 2.36 -1.19 7.88
CA TYR A 112 3.76 -1.62 7.96
C TYR A 112 4.54 -0.81 9.00
N LEU A 113 4.38 0.51 9.04
CA LEU A 113 5.01 1.36 10.05
C LEU A 113 4.55 1.03 11.48
N LYS A 114 3.30 0.58 11.64
CA LYS A 114 2.73 0.29 12.97
C LYS A 114 2.99 -1.13 13.46
N TYR A 115 2.96 -2.11 12.56
CA TYR A 115 2.94 -3.54 12.90
C TYR A 115 4.02 -4.34 12.17
N GLY A 116 4.92 -3.70 11.42
CA GLY A 116 5.88 -4.36 10.56
C GLY A 116 5.23 -5.22 9.48
N VAL A 117 5.92 -6.27 9.06
CA VAL A 117 5.45 -7.22 8.03
C VAL A 117 4.12 -7.90 8.44
N PHE A 118 3.90 -8.12 9.75
CA PHE A 118 2.66 -8.70 10.27
C PHE A 118 1.42 -7.84 9.96
N GLY A 119 1.58 -6.51 9.85
CA GLY A 119 0.51 -5.59 9.46
C GLY A 119 0.01 -5.78 8.03
N LEU A 120 0.79 -6.44 7.18
CA LEU A 120 0.47 -6.68 5.77
C LEU A 120 -0.23 -8.03 5.55
N GLN A 121 -0.24 -8.91 6.55
CA GLN A 121 -0.90 -10.20 6.47
C GLN A 121 -2.42 -10.05 6.37
N GLN A 122 -3.07 -11.01 5.71
CA GLN A 122 -4.52 -11.04 5.60
C GLN A 122 -5.11 -11.47 6.94
N LYS A 123 -6.16 -10.78 7.38
CA LYS A 123 -6.97 -11.26 8.50
C LYS A 123 -7.74 -12.47 8.00
N LYS A 124 -7.37 -13.67 8.45
CA LYS A 124 -8.21 -14.86 8.24
C LYS A 124 -9.62 -14.52 8.72
N LYS A 125 -10.61 -14.57 7.82
CA LYS A 125 -12.02 -14.38 8.21
C LYS A 125 -12.29 -15.40 9.32
N LYS A 126 -12.72 -14.94 10.50
CA LYS A 126 -13.14 -15.84 11.57
C LYS A 126 -14.31 -16.64 11.03
N ILE A 127 -14.08 -17.90 10.68
CA ILE A 127 -15.15 -18.86 10.43
C ILE A 127 -15.92 -18.94 11.74
N LYS A 128 -17.19 -18.54 11.74
CA LYS A 128 -18.08 -18.76 12.89
C LYS A 128 -18.16 -20.28 13.04
N ARG A 129 -17.60 -20.83 14.13
CA ARG A 129 -17.87 -22.22 14.51
C ARG A 129 -19.37 -22.27 14.82
N THR A 130 -20.13 -22.94 13.99
CA THR A 130 -21.51 -23.32 14.32
C THR A 130 -21.40 -24.48 15.31
N ASP A 131 -22.00 -24.32 16.49
CA ASP A 131 -22.22 -25.42 17.44
C ASP A 131 -23.11 -26.47 16.78
N SER A 132 -22.50 -27.55 16.31
CA SER A 132 -23.20 -28.79 15.93
C SER A 132 -22.18 -29.90 15.75
N LEU A 133 -21.49 -30.28 16.83
CA LEU A 133 -20.92 -31.62 17.04
C LEU A 133 -20.78 -31.85 18.56
N GLU A 134 -21.85 -31.60 19.32
CA GLU A 134 -22.10 -32.31 20.57
C GLU A 134 -23.18 -33.35 20.23
N THR A 135 -22.81 -34.62 20.18
CA THR A 135 -23.52 -35.81 20.70
C THR A 135 -22.90 -37.04 20.00
N GLN A 136 -22.60 -38.08 20.79
CA GLN A 136 -22.19 -39.44 20.42
C GLN A 136 -20.67 -39.55 20.12
N VAL A 137 -19.81 -40.16 20.95
CA VAL A 137 -19.98 -41.33 21.81
C VAL A 137 -18.98 -41.22 22.98
N ALA A 138 -19.51 -41.24 24.21
CA ALA A 138 -18.74 -41.64 25.38
C ALA A 138 -18.70 -43.16 25.44
N ASP A 139 -17.62 -43.69 26.04
CA ASP A 139 -17.38 -45.08 26.46
C ASP A 139 -16.71 -46.02 25.44
N GLU A 140 -15.38 -45.94 25.34
CA GLU A 140 -14.51 -47.09 25.59
C GLU A 140 -13.21 -46.60 26.27
N LYS A 141 -12.98 -47.10 27.50
CA LYS A 141 -11.78 -46.84 28.29
C LYS A 141 -10.66 -47.81 27.88
N ASN A 142 -9.46 -47.23 27.81
CA ASN A 142 -8.17 -47.79 28.21
C ASN A 142 -7.22 -48.31 27.12
N GLU A 143 -5.97 -47.85 27.27
CA GLU A 143 -4.71 -48.33 26.66
C GLU A 143 -4.47 -48.13 25.16
N LEU A 144 -3.86 -46.99 24.78
CA LEU A 144 -2.49 -46.95 24.21
C LEU A 144 -2.05 -45.51 23.86
N LYS A 145 -1.11 -44.99 24.67
CA LYS A 145 0.16 -44.39 24.24
C LYS A 145 0.14 -43.41 23.04
N GLY A 146 0.29 -42.11 23.31
CA GLY A 146 1.11 -41.24 22.46
C GLY A 146 0.54 -39.86 22.09
N GLN A 147 1.21 -38.84 22.61
CA GLN A 147 1.38 -37.49 22.04
C GLN A 147 0.28 -36.41 22.26
N SER A 148 0.37 -35.77 23.43
CA SER A 148 0.77 -34.35 23.47
C SER A 148 2.32 -34.30 23.37
N PRO A 149 3.07 -33.27 22.90
CA PRO A 149 2.77 -31.84 22.64
C PRO A 149 3.52 -31.27 21.37
N LYS A 150 3.56 -29.92 21.18
CA LYS A 150 4.76 -29.07 20.87
C LYS A 150 4.51 -27.93 19.86
N THR A 151 4.15 -26.73 20.34
CA THR A 151 4.36 -25.47 19.60
C THR A 151 5.03 -24.36 20.41
N SER A 152 5.57 -24.67 21.60
CA SER A 152 6.16 -23.67 22.50
C SER A 152 7.70 -23.71 22.62
N LYS A 153 8.42 -24.57 21.89
CA LYS A 153 9.90 -24.67 21.97
C LYS A 153 10.68 -24.11 20.78
N ALA A 154 10.04 -23.88 19.63
CA ALA A 154 10.70 -23.30 18.45
C ALA A 154 10.96 -21.78 18.55
N SER A 155 10.75 -21.16 19.72
CA SER A 155 10.83 -19.70 19.89
C SER A 155 11.89 -19.25 20.91
N SER A 156 12.65 -20.14 21.54
CA SER A 156 13.67 -19.73 22.54
C SER A 156 15.08 -19.79 21.98
N ASP A 157 15.41 -20.88 21.30
CA ASP A 157 16.78 -21.13 20.82
C ASP A 157 17.15 -20.21 19.65
N ASP A 158 16.21 -19.98 18.73
CA ASP A 158 16.40 -19.03 17.62
C ASP A 158 16.56 -17.58 18.12
N ILE A 159 15.83 -17.20 19.18
CA ILE A 159 15.98 -15.89 19.81
C ILE A 159 17.37 -15.77 20.48
N ALA A 160 17.84 -16.83 21.13
CA ALA A 160 19.18 -16.83 21.74
C ALA A 160 20.29 -16.73 20.68
N LEU A 161 20.13 -17.44 19.56
CA LEU A 161 21.08 -17.44 18.45
C LEU A 161 21.14 -16.08 17.75
N LEU A 162 19.98 -15.46 17.49
CA LEU A 162 19.91 -14.10 16.93
C LEU A 162 20.52 -13.06 17.87
N LYS A 163 20.25 -13.15 19.19
CA LYS A 163 20.88 -12.27 20.19
C LYS A 163 22.40 -12.40 20.19
N LYS A 164 22.92 -13.61 20.00
CA LYS A 164 24.37 -13.86 19.88
C LYS A 164 24.94 -13.19 18.63
N GLN A 165 24.29 -13.34 17.47
CA GLN A 165 24.72 -12.69 16.22
C GLN A 165 24.72 -11.16 16.31
N VAL A 166 23.69 -10.56 16.93
CA VAL A 166 23.62 -9.09 17.12
C VAL A 166 24.78 -8.60 18.00
N LYS A 167 25.10 -9.30 19.10
CA LYS A 167 26.24 -8.96 19.96
C LYS A 167 27.58 -9.04 19.20
N GLU A 168 27.76 -10.07 18.39
CA GLU A 168 28.99 -10.24 17.60
C GLU A 168 29.14 -9.13 16.56
N LEU A 169 28.06 -8.78 15.86
CA LEU A 169 28.05 -7.67 14.91
C LEU A 169 28.35 -6.33 15.59
N GLN A 170 27.79 -6.10 16.78
CA GLN A 170 28.08 -4.89 17.56
C GLN A 170 29.59 -4.81 17.91
N MET A 171 30.18 -5.91 18.38
CA MET A 171 31.61 -5.95 18.68
C MET A 171 32.48 -5.69 17.44
N LYS A 172 32.11 -6.21 16.27
CA LYS A 172 32.82 -5.94 15.00
C LYS A 172 32.76 -4.45 14.64
N VAL A 173 31.60 -3.83 14.80
CA VAL A 173 31.44 -2.38 14.59
C VAL A 173 32.31 -1.60 15.56
N ASP A 174 32.27 -1.94 16.85
CA ASP A 174 33.04 -1.24 17.89
C ASP A 174 34.55 -1.33 17.65
N VAL A 175 35.06 -2.51 17.28
CA VAL A 175 36.47 -2.71 16.89
C VAL A 175 36.81 -1.90 15.65
N MET A 176 35.96 -1.90 14.62
CA MET A 176 36.18 -1.09 13.42
C MET A 176 36.19 0.40 13.73
N THR A 177 35.33 0.87 14.64
CA THR A 177 35.32 2.28 15.05
C THR A 177 36.57 2.66 15.84
N GLU A 178 37.07 1.79 16.73
CA GLU A 178 38.30 2.05 17.47
C GLU A 178 39.52 2.08 16.53
N VAL A 179 39.62 1.11 15.61
CA VAL A 179 40.68 1.10 14.59
C VAL A 179 40.60 2.36 13.72
N PHE A 180 39.40 2.79 13.35
CA PHE A 180 39.19 4.03 12.60
C PHE A 180 39.67 5.25 13.37
N GLU A 181 39.36 5.36 14.66
CA GLU A 181 39.82 6.46 15.52
C GLU A 181 41.35 6.46 15.73
N ILE A 182 41.97 5.29 15.87
CA ILE A 182 43.44 5.15 15.91
C ILE A 182 44.06 5.62 14.58
N LEU A 183 43.54 5.15 13.44
CA LEU A 183 44.02 5.56 12.12
C LEU A 183 43.84 7.07 11.86
N LYS A 184 42.78 7.67 12.42
CA LYS A 184 42.53 9.10 12.35
C LYS A 184 43.50 9.90 13.21
N LYS A 185 43.87 9.40 14.40
CA LYS A 185 44.85 10.01 15.31
C LYS A 185 46.30 9.84 14.83
N GLY A 186 46.63 8.72 14.17
CA GLY A 186 47.97 8.41 13.68
C GLY A 186 48.43 9.24 12.47
N LYS A 187 47.51 9.93 11.76
CA LYS A 187 47.84 10.85 10.66
C LYS A 187 48.33 12.23 11.13
N GLY A 188 48.51 12.44 12.43
CA GLY A 188 48.91 13.73 13.03
C GLY A 188 50.38 13.88 13.40
N THR A 189 51.23 12.87 13.27
CA THR A 189 52.67 12.98 13.56
C THR A 189 53.48 12.91 12.27
N ASP A 190 53.39 13.97 11.47
CA ASP A 190 54.44 14.33 10.52
C ASP A 190 55.61 14.90 11.33
N ILE A 191 56.55 14.01 11.70
CA ILE A 191 57.84 14.42 12.24
C ILE A 191 58.65 14.91 11.04
N LYS A 192 58.68 16.24 10.89
CA LYS A 192 59.58 16.96 9.98
C LYS A 192 61.00 16.42 10.11
N ALA A 193 61.53 15.93 8.97
CA ALA A 193 62.96 15.76 8.75
C ALA A 193 63.65 17.12 8.54
#